data_AF-A0A3N5EIS7-F1
#
_entry.id   AF-A0A3N5EIS7-F1
#
_cell.length_a   1.000
_cell.length_b   1.000
_cell.length_c   1.000
_cell.angle_alpha   90.00
_cell.angle_beta   90.00
_cell.angle_gamma   90.00
#
_symmetry.space_group_name_H-M   'P 1'
#
loop_
_entity.id
_entity.type
_entity.pdbx_description
1 polymer ?
#
loop_
_entity_poly.entity_id
_entity_poly.type
_entity_poly.pdbx_seq_one_letter_code
_entity_poly.pdbx_strand_id
1 'polypeptide(L)'
;PSVGTAYVMAAAGRIPLREPVTRIFQQVGIGTLPLDIEVSGGKPGRVIMTQGKPSFGGVLRDLTPVAEALGVDAGALAKTHLPVQVASTGLAHLMVPLPDLDTIGKLRPSTSLVDKLLADCGALGCFVFCLQATLPNTFAHARMFAPGAGISEDPATGSAAGPLGAYLAVHGVLQKSETEFFLEQGIEMGRPSRLWVEVIRDSAGMPATVRVGGTTVRVIRGSIHV
;
A
#
# COMPACT_ATOMS: atom_id res chain seq x y z
N PRO A 1 -8.33 3.14 7.74
CA PRO A 1 -8.30 4.60 7.43
C PRO A 1 -7.61 5.43 8.54
N SER A 2 -6.30 5.25 8.75
CA SER A 2 -5.57 5.86 9.87
C SER A 2 -5.02 7.26 9.59
N VAL A 3 -4.31 7.42 8.46
CA VAL A 3 -3.69 8.70 8.03
C VAL A 3 -4.72 9.83 7.93
N GLY A 4 -5.82 9.62 7.22
CA GLY A 4 -6.89 10.62 7.08
C GLY A 4 -7.56 10.98 8.40
N THR A 5 -7.80 9.99 9.27
CA THR A 5 -8.42 10.23 10.59
C THR A 5 -7.51 11.10 11.46
N ALA A 6 -6.23 10.77 11.54
CA ALA A 6 -5.26 11.56 12.32
C ALA A 6 -5.15 13.00 11.81
N TYR A 7 -5.07 13.19 10.48
CA TYR A 7 -5.03 14.52 9.89
C TYR A 7 -6.29 15.33 10.22
N VAL A 8 -7.49 14.76 10.04
CA VAL A 8 -8.75 15.46 10.30
C VAL A 8 -8.89 15.81 11.79
N MET A 9 -8.50 14.90 12.69
CA MET A 9 -8.52 15.15 14.13
C MET A 9 -7.56 16.28 14.53
N ALA A 10 -6.35 16.29 13.95
CA ALA A 10 -5.39 17.37 14.14
C ALA A 10 -5.89 18.71 13.59
N ALA A 11 -6.39 18.71 12.35
CA ALA A 11 -6.90 19.91 11.69
C ALA A 11 -8.15 20.48 12.38
N ALA A 12 -8.93 19.63 13.06
CA ALA A 12 -10.07 20.02 13.88
C ALA A 12 -9.69 20.47 15.30
N GLY A 13 -8.40 20.52 15.64
CA GLY A 13 -7.92 20.92 16.97
C GLY A 13 -8.24 19.90 18.06
N ARG A 14 -8.54 18.64 17.70
CA ARG A 14 -8.81 17.56 18.66
C ARG A 14 -7.53 16.88 19.17
N ILE A 15 -6.41 17.14 18.51
CA ILE A 15 -5.08 16.68 18.91
C ILE A 15 -4.23 17.94 19.16
N PRO A 16 -3.65 18.11 20.36
CA PRO A 16 -2.72 19.20 20.63
C PRO A 16 -1.42 18.97 19.85
N LEU A 17 -1.12 19.89 18.92
CA LEU A 17 0.04 19.78 18.05
C LEU A 17 1.31 20.33 18.72
N ARG A 18 2.42 19.63 18.47
CA ARG A 18 3.80 19.98 18.82
C ARG A 18 4.66 19.91 17.57
N GLU A 19 5.46 20.94 17.34
CA GLU A 19 6.42 20.99 16.23
C GLU A 19 7.75 20.32 16.62
N PRO A 20 8.49 19.76 15.64
CA PRO A 20 8.12 19.60 14.24
C PRO A 20 7.22 18.39 13.97
N VAL A 21 7.05 17.49 14.94
CA VAL A 21 6.27 16.26 14.81
C VAL A 21 5.44 16.01 16.06
N THR A 22 4.17 15.70 15.86
CA THR A 22 3.28 15.19 16.91
C THR A 22 3.07 13.70 16.74
N ARG A 23 3.56 12.91 17.71
CA ARG A 23 3.30 11.46 17.75
C ARG A 23 2.01 11.18 18.50
N ILE A 24 1.14 10.40 17.89
CA ILE A 24 -0.07 9.85 18.50
C ILE A 24 -0.09 8.33 18.34
N PHE A 25 -0.99 7.67 19.08
CA PHE A 25 -1.20 6.24 19.00
C PHE A 25 -2.68 5.96 18.74
N GLN A 26 -2.96 5.17 17.70
CA GLN A 26 -4.31 4.76 17.34
C GLN A 26 -4.51 3.27 17.66
N GLN A 27 -5.42 2.95 18.57
CA GLN A 27 -5.82 1.57 18.81
C GLN A 27 -6.78 1.10 17.70
N VAL A 28 -6.48 -0.03 17.09
CA VAL A 28 -7.28 -0.71 16.07
C VAL A 28 -7.35 -2.22 16.38
N GLY A 29 -8.13 -2.98 15.62
CA GLY A 29 -8.31 -4.42 15.87
C GLY A 29 -7.02 -5.25 15.81
N ILE A 30 -5.99 -4.77 15.11
CA ILE A 30 -4.67 -5.41 15.00
C ILE A 30 -3.63 -4.90 16.02
N GLY A 31 -4.04 -4.05 16.97
CA GLY A 31 -3.18 -3.47 18.00
C GLY A 31 -3.07 -1.95 17.93
N THR A 32 -2.04 -1.40 18.57
CA THR A 32 -1.82 0.05 18.66
C THR A 32 -0.82 0.51 17.60
N LEU A 33 -1.26 1.41 16.72
CA LEU A 33 -0.49 1.95 15.60
C LEU A 33 0.09 3.33 15.93
N PRO A 34 1.42 3.50 15.92
CA PRO A 34 2.06 4.81 16.02
C PRO A 34 1.83 5.63 14.75
N LEU A 35 1.45 6.89 14.91
CA LEU A 35 1.28 7.86 13.84
C LEU A 35 2.08 9.13 14.17
N ASP A 36 2.90 9.55 13.24
CA ASP A 36 3.64 10.81 13.28
C ASP A 36 2.94 11.81 12.38
N ILE A 37 2.49 12.93 12.93
CA ILE A 37 1.93 14.06 12.19
C ILE A 37 3.04 15.10 12.08
N GLU A 38 3.49 15.39 10.86
CA GLU A 38 4.36 16.53 10.61
C GLU A 38 3.58 17.82 10.93
N VAL A 39 4.23 18.78 11.58
CA VAL A 39 3.60 20.05 11.98
C VAL A 39 4.48 21.21 11.54
N SER A 40 3.86 22.20 10.90
CA SER A 40 4.52 23.45 10.52
C SER A 40 3.55 24.62 10.64
N GLY A 41 3.98 25.70 11.31
CA GLY A 41 3.14 26.86 11.57
C GLY A 41 1.87 26.51 12.35
N GLY A 42 1.96 25.55 13.27
CA GLY A 42 0.85 25.03 14.06
C GLY A 42 -0.21 24.24 13.26
N LYS A 43 0.08 23.87 12.00
CA LYS A 43 -0.84 23.13 11.12
C LYS A 43 -0.32 21.71 10.85
N PRO A 44 -1.20 20.71 10.77
CA PRO A 44 -0.80 19.36 10.39
C PRO A 44 -0.43 19.29 8.90
N GLY A 45 0.62 18.54 8.59
CA GLY A 45 1.12 18.23 7.26
C GLY A 45 0.93 16.76 6.91
N ARG A 46 1.99 16.11 6.43
CA ARG A 46 1.99 14.67 6.15
C ARG A 46 1.74 13.90 7.44
N VAL A 47 0.94 12.83 7.35
CA VAL A 47 0.83 11.85 8.43
C VAL A 47 1.54 10.59 7.98
N ILE A 48 2.36 10.04 8.87
CA ILE A 48 3.17 8.86 8.67
C ILE A 48 2.77 7.80 9.69
N MET A 49 2.45 6.61 9.23
CA MET A 49 2.09 5.45 10.04
C MET A 49 3.26 4.48 10.07
N THR A 50 3.72 4.12 11.27
CA THR A 50 4.63 2.98 11.44
C THR A 50 3.81 1.69 11.46
N GLN A 51 4.11 0.79 10.55
CA GLN A 51 3.41 -0.49 10.44
C GLN A 51 4.07 -1.58 11.30
N GLY A 52 3.42 -2.74 11.40
CA GLY A 52 3.96 -3.90 12.07
C GLY A 52 5.19 -4.46 11.36
N LYS A 53 5.89 -5.37 12.04
CA LYS A 53 7.08 -6.04 11.49
C LYS A 53 6.72 -6.75 10.17
N PRO A 54 7.50 -6.56 9.09
CA PRO A 54 7.26 -7.27 7.84
C PRO A 54 7.34 -8.78 8.00
N SER A 55 6.45 -9.50 7.32
CA SER A 55 6.49 -10.94 7.16
C SER A 55 6.13 -11.34 5.72
N PHE A 56 6.63 -12.48 5.29
CA PHE A 56 6.46 -13.00 3.94
C PHE A 56 5.88 -14.40 4.01
N GLY A 57 4.82 -14.61 3.25
CA GLY A 57 4.17 -15.91 3.08
C GLY A 57 4.71 -16.66 1.87
N GLY A 58 3.91 -17.62 1.40
CA GLY A 58 4.25 -18.48 0.27
C GLY A 58 4.42 -17.70 -1.03
N VAL A 59 5.39 -18.14 -1.83
CA VAL A 59 5.56 -17.75 -3.24
C VAL A 59 4.70 -18.66 -4.09
N LEU A 60 3.84 -18.09 -4.93
CA LEU A 60 3.03 -18.83 -5.88
C LEU A 60 3.91 -19.20 -7.08
N ARG A 61 4.09 -20.51 -7.29
CA ARG A 61 4.90 -21.05 -8.40
C ARG A 61 4.07 -21.23 -9.67
N ASP A 62 2.82 -21.63 -9.52
CA ASP A 62 1.86 -21.67 -10.63
C ASP A 62 1.21 -20.29 -10.75
N LEU A 63 1.48 -19.61 -11.86
CA LEU A 63 0.96 -18.28 -12.15
C LEU A 63 -0.37 -18.32 -12.90
N THR A 64 -0.83 -19.50 -13.33
CA THR A 64 -2.06 -19.67 -14.11
C THR A 64 -3.28 -19.10 -13.39
N PRO A 65 -3.52 -19.40 -12.09
CA PRO A 65 -4.69 -18.84 -11.38
C PRO A 65 -4.62 -17.31 -11.25
N VAL A 66 -3.41 -16.75 -11.13
CA VAL A 66 -3.19 -15.31 -11.03
C VAL A 66 -3.48 -14.63 -12.37
N ALA A 67 -2.98 -15.21 -13.45
CA ALA A 67 -3.17 -14.73 -14.81
C ALA A 67 -4.66 -14.74 -15.21
N GLU A 68 -5.35 -15.86 -14.94
CA GLU A 68 -6.80 -15.99 -15.17
C GLU A 68 -7.61 -14.99 -14.34
N ALA A 69 -7.27 -14.84 -13.05
CA ALA A 69 -7.97 -13.91 -12.17
C ALA A 69 -7.83 -12.45 -12.60
N LEU A 70 -6.68 -12.07 -13.17
CA LEU A 70 -6.39 -10.70 -13.61
C LEU A 70 -6.74 -10.43 -15.08
N GLY A 71 -7.01 -11.48 -15.87
CA GLY A 71 -7.26 -11.37 -17.30
C GLY A 71 -6.01 -11.03 -18.10
N VAL A 72 -4.85 -11.57 -17.72
CA VAL A 72 -3.55 -11.35 -18.39
C VAL A 72 -2.92 -12.65 -18.83
N ASP A 73 -1.92 -12.56 -19.71
CA ASP A 73 -1.06 -13.69 -20.06
C ASP A 73 -0.11 -14.04 -18.90
N ALA A 74 0.02 -15.33 -18.56
CA ALA A 74 0.93 -15.77 -17.50
C ALA A 74 2.40 -15.46 -17.82
N GLY A 75 2.77 -15.42 -19.10
CA GLY A 75 4.08 -15.00 -19.56
C GLY A 75 4.37 -13.52 -19.28
N ALA A 76 3.34 -12.66 -19.20
CA ALA A 76 3.51 -11.26 -18.79
C ALA A 76 3.97 -11.15 -17.32
N LEU A 77 3.40 -11.97 -16.43
CA LEU A 77 3.83 -12.05 -15.02
C LEU A 77 5.27 -12.55 -14.92
N ALA A 78 5.61 -13.60 -15.67
CA ALA A 78 6.95 -14.22 -15.63
C ALA A 78 8.07 -13.27 -16.11
N LYS A 79 7.78 -12.38 -17.08
CA LYS A 79 8.74 -11.39 -17.61
C LYS A 79 9.23 -10.37 -16.58
N THR A 80 8.52 -10.23 -15.46
CA THR A 80 8.93 -9.30 -14.40
C THR A 80 10.14 -9.81 -13.61
N HIS A 81 10.43 -11.11 -13.68
CA HIS A 81 11.45 -11.79 -12.86
C HIS A 81 11.27 -11.61 -11.35
N LEU A 82 10.08 -11.17 -10.92
CA LEU A 82 9.73 -10.94 -9.53
C LEU A 82 8.69 -11.99 -9.09
N PRO A 83 8.80 -12.55 -7.88
CA PRO A 83 7.89 -13.60 -7.43
C PRO A 83 6.52 -13.05 -7.08
N VAL A 84 5.45 -13.75 -7.48
CA VAL A 84 4.12 -13.52 -6.90
C VAL A 84 4.10 -14.07 -5.48
N GLN A 85 3.94 -13.22 -4.47
CA GLN A 85 4.16 -13.61 -3.08
C GLN A 85 3.26 -12.85 -2.11
N VAL A 86 2.79 -13.54 -1.08
CA VAL A 86 2.10 -12.90 0.04
C VAL A 86 3.10 -12.12 0.90
N ALA A 87 2.81 -10.85 1.17
CA ALA A 87 3.57 -10.00 2.09
C ALA A 87 2.63 -9.31 3.08
N SER A 88 3.11 -9.05 4.29
CA SER A 88 2.32 -8.44 5.36
C SER A 88 3.17 -7.55 6.26
N THR A 89 2.55 -6.51 6.79
CA THR A 89 3.01 -5.68 7.92
C THR A 89 1.91 -5.57 8.99
N GLY A 90 0.97 -6.51 8.98
CA GLY A 90 -0.22 -6.57 9.83
C GLY A 90 -1.40 -7.19 9.10
N LEU A 91 -1.67 -6.74 7.87
CA LEU A 91 -2.65 -7.34 6.96
C LEU A 91 -1.91 -7.92 5.74
N ALA A 92 -2.19 -9.19 5.43
CA ALA A 92 -1.55 -9.89 4.33
C ALA A 92 -2.17 -9.49 2.99
N HIS A 93 -1.32 -9.24 1.99
CA HIS A 93 -1.70 -8.94 0.61
C HIS A 93 -0.84 -9.76 -0.34
N LEU A 94 -1.43 -10.21 -1.44
CA LEU A 94 -0.72 -10.88 -2.52
C LEU A 94 -0.04 -9.82 -3.40
N MET A 95 1.29 -9.79 -3.41
CA MET A 95 2.07 -8.90 -4.28
C MET A 95 2.18 -9.54 -5.67
N VAL A 96 1.68 -8.85 -6.69
CA VAL A 96 1.67 -9.33 -8.07
C VAL A 96 2.38 -8.32 -8.98
N PRO A 97 3.64 -8.57 -9.38
CA PRO A 97 4.34 -7.71 -10.31
C PRO A 97 3.77 -7.84 -11.73
N LEU A 98 3.68 -6.71 -12.42
CA LEU A 98 3.30 -6.57 -13.84
C LEU A 98 4.39 -5.79 -14.59
N PRO A 99 4.56 -6.03 -15.90
CA PRO A 99 5.70 -5.52 -16.64
C PRO A 99 5.67 -3.99 -16.84
N ASP A 100 4.49 -3.40 -17.03
CA ASP A 100 4.38 -2.01 -17.47
C ASP A 100 3.00 -1.37 -17.17
N LEU A 101 2.91 -0.05 -17.41
CA LEU A 101 1.69 0.74 -17.29
C LEU A 101 0.56 0.29 -18.24
N ASP A 102 0.90 -0.21 -19.43
CA ASP A 102 -0.10 -0.65 -20.41
C ASP A 102 -0.85 -1.90 -19.92
N THR A 103 -0.11 -2.86 -19.36
CA THR A 103 -0.65 -4.10 -18.81
C THR A 103 -1.52 -3.83 -17.59
N ILE A 104 -1.03 -3.05 -16.62
CA ILE A 104 -1.77 -2.75 -15.38
C ILE A 104 -3.02 -1.89 -15.61
N GLY A 105 -2.97 -0.94 -16.55
CA GLY A 105 -4.12 -0.09 -16.90
C GLY A 105 -5.24 -0.86 -17.62
N LYS A 106 -4.90 -1.94 -18.32
CA LYS A 106 -5.86 -2.78 -19.07
C LYS A 106 -6.50 -3.90 -18.24
N LEU A 107 -6.06 -4.15 -17.01
CA LEU A 107 -6.59 -5.26 -16.21
C LEU A 107 -8.12 -5.20 -16.10
N ARG A 108 -8.74 -6.37 -16.21
CA ARG A 108 -10.17 -6.61 -15.97
C ARG A 108 -10.29 -7.81 -15.03
N PRO A 109 -10.05 -7.63 -13.73
CA PRO A 109 -10.03 -8.76 -12.81
C PRO A 109 -11.41 -9.39 -12.67
N SER A 110 -11.44 -10.73 -12.67
CA SER A 110 -12.63 -11.48 -12.32
C SER A 110 -12.81 -11.50 -10.80
N THR A 111 -13.85 -10.86 -10.30
CA THR A 111 -14.17 -10.78 -8.87
C THR A 111 -14.14 -12.14 -8.19
N SER A 112 -14.75 -13.17 -8.80
CA SER A 112 -14.83 -14.51 -8.22
C SER A 112 -13.50 -15.25 -8.22
N LEU A 113 -12.70 -15.10 -9.27
CA LEU A 113 -11.38 -15.74 -9.36
C LEU A 113 -10.37 -15.07 -8.43
N VAL A 114 -10.41 -13.73 -8.33
CA VAL A 114 -9.59 -12.99 -7.36
C VAL A 114 -9.96 -13.39 -5.94
N ASP A 115 -11.25 -13.48 -5.61
CA ASP A 115 -11.69 -13.88 -4.27
C ASP A 115 -11.20 -15.29 -3.91
N LYS A 116 -11.37 -16.25 -4.82
CA LYS A 116 -10.85 -17.61 -4.65
C LYS A 116 -9.33 -17.63 -4.47
N LEU A 117 -8.59 -16.94 -5.34
CA LEU A 117 -7.13 -16.86 -5.26
C LEU A 117 -6.65 -16.32 -3.91
N LEU A 118 -7.30 -15.27 -3.40
CA LEU A 118 -6.98 -14.65 -2.13
C LEU A 118 -7.31 -15.56 -0.95
N ALA A 119 -8.44 -16.26 -0.99
CA ALA A 119 -8.79 -17.27 0.00
C ALA A 119 -7.77 -18.42 0.03
N ASP A 120 -7.35 -18.93 -1.13
CA ASP A 120 -6.42 -20.05 -1.26
C ASP A 120 -5.02 -19.70 -0.70
N CYS A 121 -4.58 -18.45 -0.84
CA CYS A 121 -3.27 -18.00 -0.34
C CYS A 121 -3.31 -17.26 1.01
N GLY A 122 -4.50 -17.08 1.60
CA GLY A 122 -4.68 -16.40 2.89
C GLY A 122 -4.35 -14.90 2.86
N ALA A 123 -4.59 -14.23 1.74
CA ALA A 123 -4.40 -12.77 1.60
C ALA A 123 -5.74 -12.03 1.64
N LEU A 124 -5.73 -10.80 2.14
CA LEU A 124 -6.90 -9.91 2.16
C LEU A 124 -7.15 -9.25 0.80
N GLY A 125 -6.08 -8.92 0.07
CA GLY A 125 -6.15 -8.19 -1.19
C GLY A 125 -5.07 -8.61 -2.17
N CYS A 126 -5.40 -8.47 -3.45
CA CYS A 126 -4.49 -8.64 -4.58
C CYS A 126 -3.93 -7.27 -4.94
N PHE A 127 -2.64 -7.07 -4.65
CA PHE A 127 -1.93 -5.83 -4.88
C PHE A 127 -1.03 -5.98 -6.11
N VAL A 128 -1.55 -5.52 -7.25
CA VAL A 128 -0.82 -5.53 -8.51
C VAL A 128 0.03 -4.27 -8.62
N PHE A 129 1.24 -4.37 -9.15
CA PHE A 129 2.12 -3.22 -9.32
C PHE A 129 3.07 -3.35 -10.52
N CYS A 130 3.53 -2.24 -11.07
CA CYS A 130 4.68 -2.20 -11.98
C CYS A 130 5.69 -1.13 -11.53
N LEU A 131 6.93 -1.24 -12.00
CA LEU A 131 8.05 -0.34 -11.65
C LEU A 131 8.14 0.86 -12.62
N GLN A 132 6.98 1.38 -12.98
CA GLN A 132 6.77 2.57 -13.79
C GLN A 132 5.71 3.43 -13.11
N ALA A 133 5.67 4.71 -13.43
CA ALA A 133 4.68 5.63 -12.87
C ALA A 133 4.32 6.74 -13.86
N THR A 134 3.13 7.31 -13.69
CA THR A 134 2.61 8.43 -14.49
C THR A 134 2.88 9.78 -13.81
N LEU A 135 2.93 9.81 -12.48
CA LEU A 135 3.21 10.99 -11.69
C LEU A 135 4.73 11.22 -11.53
N PRO A 136 5.19 12.49 -11.52
CA PRO A 136 6.60 12.80 -11.35
C PRO A 136 7.13 12.34 -9.99
N ASN A 137 8.41 11.95 -9.95
CA ASN A 137 9.12 11.49 -8.74
C ASN A 137 8.41 10.31 -8.04
N THR A 138 7.83 9.41 -8.82
CA THR A 138 7.11 8.22 -8.35
C THR A 138 7.77 6.98 -8.91
N PHE A 139 7.97 5.98 -8.08
CA PHE A 139 8.78 4.80 -8.37
C PHE A 139 7.95 3.65 -8.95
N ALA A 140 6.71 3.51 -8.51
CA ALA A 140 5.85 2.41 -8.90
C ALA A 140 4.39 2.86 -9.00
N HIS A 141 3.62 2.08 -9.76
CA HIS A 141 2.20 2.25 -9.99
C HIS A 141 1.49 0.98 -9.53
N ALA A 142 0.38 1.13 -8.81
CA ALA A 142 -0.35 0.00 -8.24
C ALA A 142 -1.87 0.11 -8.38
N ARG A 143 -2.52 -1.05 -8.31
CA ARG A 143 -3.97 -1.21 -8.11
C ARG A 143 -4.21 -2.27 -7.04
N MET A 144 -5.34 -2.18 -6.35
CA MET A 144 -5.68 -3.09 -5.25
C MET A 144 -7.10 -3.60 -5.38
N PHE A 145 -7.25 -4.93 -5.38
CA PHE A 145 -8.54 -5.60 -5.46
C PHE A 145 -8.75 -6.47 -4.22
N ALA A 146 -9.88 -6.33 -3.53
CA ALA A 146 -10.20 -7.11 -2.33
C ALA A 146 -11.69 -7.46 -2.28
N PRO A 147 -12.19 -8.25 -3.26
CA PRO A 147 -13.62 -8.52 -3.42
C PRO A 147 -14.25 -9.20 -2.21
N GLY A 148 -13.55 -10.13 -1.55
CA GLY A 148 -14.02 -10.76 -0.30
C GLY A 148 -14.20 -9.81 0.88
N ALA A 149 -13.58 -8.62 0.82
CA ALA A 149 -13.80 -7.54 1.78
C ALA A 149 -14.90 -6.55 1.33
N GLY A 150 -15.64 -6.86 0.25
CA GLY A 150 -16.63 -5.97 -0.35
C GLY A 150 -16.02 -4.81 -1.14
N ILE A 151 -14.72 -4.87 -1.46
CA ILE A 151 -13.98 -3.80 -2.12
C ILE A 151 -13.63 -4.26 -3.53
N SER A 152 -14.31 -3.73 -4.54
CA SER A 152 -13.99 -4.05 -5.93
C SER A 152 -12.60 -3.55 -6.30
N GLU A 153 -12.30 -2.28 -5.99
CA GLU A 153 -10.97 -1.67 -6.15
C GLU A 153 -10.81 -0.54 -5.12
N ASP A 154 -9.65 -0.46 -4.47
CA ASP A 154 -9.33 0.58 -3.47
C ASP A 154 -8.41 1.65 -4.09
N PRO A 155 -8.71 2.96 -3.98
CA PRO A 155 -7.89 4.01 -4.61
C PRO A 155 -6.55 4.29 -3.89
N ALA A 156 -6.39 3.91 -2.62
CA ALA A 156 -5.17 4.15 -1.86
C ALA A 156 -5.02 3.19 -0.67
N THR A 157 -4.21 2.15 -0.83
CA THR A 157 -4.12 1.06 0.14
C THR A 157 -2.80 1.10 0.91
N GLY A 158 -2.76 1.91 1.97
CA GLY A 158 -1.59 1.98 2.84
C GLY A 158 -1.18 0.64 3.47
N SER A 159 -2.16 -0.24 3.76
CA SER A 159 -1.89 -1.58 4.30
C SER A 159 -1.22 -2.53 3.30
N ALA A 160 -1.23 -2.23 2.00
CA ALA A 160 -0.55 -2.99 0.96
C ALA A 160 0.74 -2.30 0.47
N ALA A 161 0.77 -0.97 0.46
CA ALA A 161 1.95 -0.19 0.07
C ALA A 161 3.18 -0.45 0.96
N GLY A 162 2.99 -0.63 2.26
CA GLY A 162 4.10 -0.95 3.16
C GLY A 162 4.68 -2.36 2.95
N PRO A 163 3.85 -3.43 2.90
CA PRO A 163 4.30 -4.75 2.49
C PRO A 163 5.00 -4.75 1.13
N LEU A 164 4.53 -3.95 0.16
CA LEU A 164 5.21 -3.76 -1.12
C LEU A 164 6.63 -3.21 -0.90
N GLY A 165 6.81 -2.17 -0.09
CA GLY A 165 8.15 -1.65 0.23
C GLY A 165 9.08 -2.73 0.79
N ALA A 166 8.60 -3.52 1.76
CA ALA A 166 9.38 -4.62 2.32
C ALA A 166 9.69 -5.71 1.29
N TYR A 167 8.72 -6.05 0.43
CA TYR A 167 8.88 -6.99 -0.68
C TYR A 167 9.96 -6.54 -1.67
N LEU A 168 9.88 -5.30 -2.14
CA LEU A 168 10.85 -4.72 -3.08
C LEU A 168 12.25 -4.68 -2.46
N ALA A 169 12.31 -4.46 -1.15
CA ALA A 169 13.56 -4.47 -0.42
C ALA A 169 14.20 -5.87 -0.35
N VAL A 170 13.43 -6.92 -0.06
CA VAL A 170 13.91 -8.31 0.01
C VAL A 170 14.32 -8.85 -1.35
N HIS A 171 13.58 -8.51 -2.41
CA HIS A 171 13.84 -8.98 -3.78
C HIS A 171 14.87 -8.13 -4.54
N GLY A 172 15.58 -7.23 -3.86
CA GLY A 172 16.69 -6.47 -4.42
C GLY A 172 16.28 -5.39 -5.44
N VAL A 173 14.99 -5.03 -5.48
CA VAL A 173 14.49 -3.96 -6.35
C VAL A 173 14.88 -2.59 -5.79
N LEU A 174 14.70 -2.39 -4.48
CA LEU A 174 15.21 -1.20 -3.80
C LEU A 174 16.69 -1.39 -3.46
N GLN A 175 17.53 -0.50 -3.96
CA GLN A 175 18.95 -0.46 -3.62
C GLN A 175 19.13 -0.21 -2.12
N LYS A 176 20.28 -0.61 -1.56
CA LYS A 176 20.54 -0.44 -0.11
C LYS A 176 20.51 1.02 0.35
N SER A 177 20.88 1.96 -0.53
CA SER A 177 20.82 3.40 -0.28
C SER A 177 19.41 3.98 -0.39
N GLU A 178 18.49 3.26 -1.03
CA GLU A 178 17.11 3.69 -1.21
C GLU A 178 16.28 3.23 -0.01
N THR A 179 15.99 4.17 0.87
CA THR A 179 15.18 3.92 2.07
C THR A 179 13.75 4.36 1.89
N GLU A 180 13.45 5.20 0.90
CA GLU A 180 12.11 5.71 0.66
C GLU A 180 11.78 5.84 -0.82
N PHE A 181 10.50 5.74 -1.13
CA PHE A 181 9.97 5.98 -2.47
C PHE A 181 8.52 6.42 -2.41
N PHE A 182 8.01 6.90 -3.54
CA PHE A 182 6.58 7.13 -3.71
C PHE A 182 5.97 6.08 -4.63
N LEU A 183 4.76 5.65 -4.28
CA LEU A 183 3.88 4.80 -5.07
C LEU A 183 2.65 5.61 -5.48
N GLU A 184 2.20 5.47 -6.72
CA GLU A 184 0.86 5.93 -7.13
C GLU A 184 -0.16 4.81 -7.16
N GLN A 185 -1.41 5.14 -6.87
CA GLN A 185 -2.54 4.22 -6.91
C GLN A 185 -3.83 4.98 -7.26
N GLY A 186 -4.81 4.27 -7.82
CA GLY A 186 -6.16 4.79 -8.07
C GLY A 186 -6.27 5.67 -9.33
N ILE A 187 -5.26 5.64 -10.20
CA ILE A 187 -5.24 6.39 -11.47
C ILE A 187 -6.41 5.95 -12.36
N GLU A 188 -6.60 4.65 -12.54
CA GLU A 188 -7.64 4.01 -13.37
C GLU A 188 -9.05 4.33 -12.86
N MET A 189 -9.18 4.61 -11.57
CA MET A 189 -10.44 4.97 -10.93
C MET A 189 -10.73 6.48 -10.98
N GLY A 190 -9.84 7.30 -11.55
CA GLY A 190 -9.93 8.75 -11.50
C GLY A 190 -9.74 9.33 -10.09
N ARG A 191 -9.10 8.58 -9.18
CA ARG A 191 -8.85 8.96 -7.78
C ARG A 191 -7.35 8.87 -7.46
N PRO A 192 -6.51 9.62 -8.19
CA PRO A 192 -5.06 9.51 -8.09
C PRO A 192 -4.59 9.82 -6.67
N SER A 193 -3.84 8.88 -6.10
CA SER A 193 -3.28 8.98 -4.76
C SER A 193 -1.79 8.68 -4.82
N ARG A 194 -1.00 9.41 -4.04
CA ARG A 194 0.45 9.21 -3.91
C ARG A 194 0.78 8.84 -2.47
N LEU A 195 1.32 7.64 -2.28
CA LEU A 195 1.71 7.10 -0.99
C LEU A 195 3.23 7.16 -0.88
N TRP A 196 3.71 7.73 0.22
CA TRP A 196 5.12 7.68 0.61
C TRP A 196 5.36 6.41 1.40
N VAL A 197 6.42 5.67 1.06
CA VAL A 197 6.80 4.43 1.75
C VAL A 197 8.27 4.54 2.13
N GLU A 198 8.60 4.23 3.37
CA GLU A 198 9.95 4.13 3.89
C GLU A 198 10.19 2.74 4.47
N VAL A 199 11.35 2.17 4.15
CA VAL A 199 11.81 0.86 4.58
C VAL A 199 13.19 1.02 5.21
N ILE A 200 13.25 0.86 6.53
CA ILE A 200 14.49 0.86 7.29
C ILE A 200 14.93 -0.59 7.46
N ARG A 201 16.13 -0.91 6.98
CA ARG A 201 16.71 -2.25 7.07
C ARG A 201 17.58 -2.40 8.33
N ASP A 202 17.69 -3.62 8.84
CA ASP A 202 18.66 -3.96 9.89
C ASP A 202 20.08 -4.14 9.32
N SER A 203 21.03 -4.47 10.21
CA SER A 203 22.43 -4.72 9.83
C SER A 203 22.62 -5.93 8.91
N ALA A 204 21.65 -6.84 8.84
CA ALA A 204 21.64 -7.96 7.89
C ALA A 204 21.04 -7.56 6.52
N GLY A 205 20.55 -6.33 6.38
CA GLY A 205 19.92 -5.82 5.17
C GLY A 205 18.45 -6.19 5.02
N MET A 206 17.83 -6.77 6.05
CA MET A 206 16.43 -7.18 6.05
C MET A 206 15.52 -6.03 6.48
N PRO A 207 14.30 -5.89 5.91
CA PRO A 207 13.35 -4.88 6.36
C PRO A 207 12.99 -5.04 7.85
N ALA A 208 13.30 -4.03 8.65
CA ALA A 208 13.07 -4.03 10.08
C ALA A 208 11.91 -3.11 10.48
N THR A 209 11.82 -1.93 9.86
CA THR A 209 10.73 -0.97 10.08
C THR A 209 10.17 -0.51 8.74
N VAL A 210 8.84 -0.47 8.65
CA VAL A 210 8.12 0.06 7.48
C VAL A 210 7.24 1.20 7.92
N ARG A 211 7.34 2.33 7.22
CA ARG A 211 6.52 3.52 7.45
C ARG A 211 5.79 3.87 6.16
N VAL A 212 4.51 4.19 6.28
CA VAL A 212 3.66 4.57 5.14
C VAL A 212 3.00 5.90 5.48
N GLY A 213 3.12 6.88 4.59
CA GLY A 213 2.61 8.22 4.83
C GLY A 213 2.01 8.86 3.59
N GLY A 214 1.36 9.99 3.81
CA GLY A 214 0.74 10.77 2.76
C GLY A 214 0.18 12.07 3.30
N THR A 215 -0.03 13.02 2.39
CA THR A 215 -0.81 14.21 2.69
C THR A 215 -2.29 13.90 2.47
N THR A 216 -3.17 14.67 3.10
CA THR A 216 -4.61 14.50 2.93
C THR A 216 -5.29 15.83 2.71
N VAL A 217 -6.38 15.81 1.95
CA VAL A 217 -7.17 17.00 1.64
C VAL A 217 -8.61 16.77 2.08
N ARG A 218 -9.21 17.78 2.71
CA ARG A 218 -10.62 17.72 3.10
C ARG A 218 -11.48 17.95 1.85
N VAL A 219 -12.23 16.93 1.43
CA VAL A 219 -13.12 17.01 0.27
C VAL A 219 -14.53 17.48 0.66
N ILE A 220 -15.10 16.94 1.74
CA ILE A 220 -16.47 17.24 2.19
C ILE A 220 -16.50 17.41 3.72
N ARG A 221 -17.40 18.27 4.22
CA ARG A 221 -17.82 18.35 5.62
C ARG A 221 -19.33 18.49 5.67
N GLY A 222 -20.00 17.78 6.58
CA GLY A 222 -21.44 17.85 6.77
C GLY A 222 -21.88 17.30 8.12
N SER A 223 -23.19 17.19 8.32
CA SER A 223 -23.84 16.63 9.50
C SER A 223 -24.80 15.51 9.08
N ILE A 224 -24.84 14.42 9.85
CA ILE A 224 -25.81 13.34 9.70
C ILE A 224 -26.80 13.44 10.85
N HIS A 225 -28.09 13.47 10.54
CA HIS A 225 -29.15 13.33 11.54
C HIS A 225 -29.59 11.88 11.53
N VAL A 226 -29.45 11.22 12.69
CA VAL A 226 -29.78 9.83 12.92
C VAL A 226 -30.94 9.73 13.90
#